data_AF-Q6N1A9-F1
#
_entry.id   AF-Q6N1A9-F1
#
_cell.length_a   1.000
_cell.length_b   1.000
_cell.length_c   1.000
_cell.angle_alpha   90.00
_cell.angle_beta   90.00
_cell.angle_gamma   90.00
#
_symmetry.space_group_name_H-M   'P 1'
#
loop_
_entity.id
_entity.type
_entity.pdbx_description
1 polymer ?
#
loop_
_entity_poly.entity_id
_entity_poly.type
_entity_poly.pdbx_seq_one_letter_code
_entity_poly.pdbx_strand_id
1 'polypeptide(L)'
;MTADVGEREVIDLVLPRLQAEGYEVYMHPSPSVLPLFMRSYRPDAIALKSGKKVAVEVVRPSDEDRRRIQDLRSLFVGQSDWELMVIYASPSNSTEQLDVASREQIEASIREVESLRAAGQPRPAILLAYATLEAIGRALLPDEFRYPQSSVRLIEVLASQGLITPHEAKIVREASRVRNAVAHGEFGPVDDSLVDSFIEVLATLAEMVPAPSLSP
;
A
#
# COMPACT_ATOMS: atom_id res chain seq x y z
N MET A 1 12.86 -6.08 -16.09
CA MET A 1 11.57 -6.76 -15.88
C MET A 1 11.10 -6.33 -14.52
N THR A 2 10.27 -5.29 -14.50
CA THR A 2 9.71 -4.65 -13.32
C THR A 2 8.58 -5.54 -12.81
N ALA A 3 8.73 -6.12 -11.62
CA ALA A 3 7.58 -6.67 -10.89
C ALA A 3 6.54 -5.55 -10.81
N ASP A 4 5.31 -5.88 -11.18
CA ASP A 4 4.27 -4.89 -11.32
C ASP A 4 3.91 -4.35 -9.93
N VAL A 5 3.74 -3.03 -9.78
CA VAL A 5 3.59 -2.36 -8.48
C VAL A 5 2.45 -2.99 -7.66
N GLY A 6 1.38 -3.42 -8.34
CA GLY A 6 0.26 -4.13 -7.70
C GLY A 6 0.59 -5.54 -7.18
N GLU A 7 1.54 -6.26 -7.76
CA GLU A 7 1.97 -7.58 -7.26
C GLU A 7 2.69 -7.45 -5.93
N ARG A 8 3.59 -6.47 -5.86
CA ARG A 8 4.37 -6.18 -4.65
C ARG A 8 3.47 -5.71 -3.50
N GLU A 9 2.53 -4.81 -3.79
CA GLU A 9 1.55 -4.31 -2.82
C GLU A 9 0.68 -5.43 -2.22
N VAL A 10 0.22 -6.36 -3.06
CA VAL A 10 -0.60 -7.48 -2.61
C VAL A 10 0.21 -8.43 -1.72
N ILE A 11 1.48 -8.66 -2.03
CA ILE A 11 2.36 -9.49 -1.21
C ILE A 11 2.65 -8.79 0.12
N ASP A 12 2.92 -7.49 0.13
CA ASP A 12 3.19 -6.69 1.33
C ASP A 12 2.02 -6.71 2.33
N LEU A 13 0.78 -6.97 1.89
CA LEU A 13 -0.37 -7.20 2.78
C LEU A 13 -0.37 -8.58 3.47
N VAL A 14 0.27 -9.57 2.86
CA VAL A 14 0.29 -10.96 3.33
C VAL A 14 1.56 -11.29 4.11
N LEU A 15 2.68 -10.64 3.80
CA LEU A 15 3.96 -10.83 4.48
C LEU A 15 3.87 -10.70 6.01
N PRO A 16 3.27 -9.64 6.59
CA PRO A 16 3.27 -9.45 8.03
C PRO A 16 2.51 -10.56 8.77
N ARG A 17 1.45 -11.09 8.14
CA ARG A 17 0.68 -12.21 8.69
C ARG A 17 1.50 -13.49 8.69
N LEU A 18 2.16 -13.84 7.59
CA LEU A 18 3.02 -15.02 7.52
C LEU A 18 4.20 -14.92 8.50
N GLN A 19 4.80 -13.75 8.63
CA GLN A 19 5.85 -13.51 9.61
C GLN A 19 5.34 -13.65 11.05
N ALA A 20 4.16 -13.10 11.37
CA ALA A 20 3.52 -13.27 12.68
C ALA A 20 3.18 -14.73 13.00
N GLU A 21 2.89 -15.54 11.98
CA GLU A 21 2.70 -16.99 12.09
C GLU A 21 4.03 -17.76 12.22
N GLY A 22 5.17 -17.08 12.19
CA GLY A 22 6.51 -17.63 12.40
C GLY A 22 7.16 -18.19 11.13
N TYR A 23 6.75 -17.72 9.95
CA TYR A 23 7.44 -18.05 8.70
C TYR A 23 8.57 -17.06 8.40
N GLU A 24 9.64 -17.58 7.83
CA GLU A 24 10.67 -16.78 7.17
C GLU A 24 10.28 -16.58 5.70
N VAL A 25 10.18 -15.34 5.25
CA VAL A 25 9.63 -15.03 3.93
C VAL A 25 10.69 -14.48 2.98
N TYR A 26 10.71 -15.01 1.75
CA TYR A 26 11.63 -14.64 0.69
C TYR A 26 10.85 -14.17 -0.53
N MET A 27 11.12 -12.93 -0.94
CA MET A 27 10.59 -12.35 -2.17
C MET A 27 11.44 -12.76 -3.37
N HIS A 28 10.79 -13.01 -4.51
CA HIS A 28 11.45 -13.38 -5.77
C HIS A 28 12.55 -14.43 -5.59
N PRO A 29 12.23 -15.61 -5.04
CA PRO A 29 13.23 -16.61 -4.68
C PRO A 29 14.11 -17.01 -5.86
N SER A 30 15.42 -17.02 -5.61
CA SER A 30 16.41 -17.58 -6.53
C SER A 30 16.05 -19.02 -6.91
N PRO A 31 16.32 -19.47 -8.16
CA PRO A 31 16.08 -20.86 -8.53
C PRO A 31 16.78 -21.87 -7.61
N SER A 32 17.90 -21.48 -7.04
CA SER A 32 18.71 -22.35 -6.16
C SER A 32 18.02 -22.70 -4.84
N VAL A 33 17.02 -21.91 -4.41
CA VAL A 33 16.27 -22.17 -3.16
C VAL A 33 14.92 -22.83 -3.40
N LEU A 34 14.55 -23.04 -4.68
CA LEU A 34 13.29 -23.67 -5.05
C LEU A 34 13.46 -25.19 -5.21
N PRO A 35 12.47 -25.98 -4.78
CA PRO A 35 12.49 -27.43 -4.94
C PRO A 35 12.28 -27.85 -6.40
N LEU A 36 12.86 -28.99 -6.78
CA LEU A 36 12.82 -29.50 -8.16
C LEU A 36 11.39 -29.72 -8.71
N PHE A 37 10.41 -30.01 -7.85
CA PHE A 37 9.03 -30.23 -8.28
C PHE A 37 8.40 -28.97 -8.91
N MET A 38 8.88 -27.78 -8.56
CA MET A 38 8.43 -26.52 -9.16
C MET A 38 8.96 -26.34 -10.59
N ARG A 39 9.91 -27.16 -11.06
CA ARG A 39 10.43 -27.11 -12.45
C ARG A 39 10.88 -25.69 -12.83
N SER A 40 10.18 -25.08 -13.79
CA SER A 40 10.39 -23.69 -14.25
C SER A 40 9.46 -22.68 -13.58
N TYR A 41 8.50 -23.13 -12.78
CA TYR A 41 7.62 -22.25 -12.01
C TYR A 41 8.42 -21.53 -10.93
N ARG A 42 8.25 -20.21 -10.87
CA ARG A 42 8.82 -19.34 -9.85
C ARG A 42 7.69 -18.58 -9.21
N PRO A 43 7.38 -18.82 -7.92
CA PRO A 43 6.42 -18.01 -7.21
C PRO A 43 6.97 -16.60 -6.98
N ASP A 44 6.06 -15.65 -6.76
CA ASP A 44 6.44 -14.27 -6.42
C ASP A 44 7.07 -14.19 -5.02
N ALA A 45 6.66 -15.06 -4.11
CA ALA A 45 7.28 -15.23 -2.80
C ALA A 45 7.19 -16.67 -2.28
N ILE A 46 8.10 -17.04 -1.38
CA ILE A 46 8.01 -18.27 -0.57
C ILE A 46 8.09 -17.95 0.91
N ALA A 47 7.29 -18.65 1.72
CA ALA A 47 7.34 -18.58 3.17
C ALA A 47 7.70 -19.95 3.75
N LEU A 48 8.75 -20.00 4.57
CA LEU A 48 9.33 -21.23 5.09
C LEU A 48 9.18 -21.30 6.61
N LYS A 49 8.63 -22.41 7.11
CA LYS A 49 8.56 -22.75 8.53
C LYS A 49 8.86 -24.24 8.69
N SER A 50 9.34 -24.64 9.87
CA SER A 50 9.60 -26.06 10.14
C SER A 50 8.35 -26.91 9.85
N GLY A 51 8.48 -27.84 8.90
CA GLY A 51 7.41 -28.77 8.49
C GLY A 51 6.31 -28.19 7.58
N LYS A 52 6.30 -26.89 7.30
CA LYS A 52 5.30 -26.27 6.41
C LYS A 52 5.89 -25.12 5.59
N LYS A 53 5.67 -25.15 4.29
CA LYS A 53 6.18 -24.17 3.32
C LYS A 53 5.03 -23.69 2.46
N VAL A 54 5.09 -22.43 2.06
CA VAL A 54 4.05 -21.80 1.25
C VAL A 54 4.70 -21.15 0.04
N ALA A 55 4.18 -21.43 -1.14
CA ALA A 55 4.44 -20.65 -2.35
C ALA A 55 3.30 -19.65 -2.54
N VAL A 56 3.64 -18.37 -2.72
CA VAL A 56 2.68 -17.28 -2.89
C VAL A 56 2.72 -16.84 -4.35
N GLU A 57 1.57 -16.88 -5.01
CA GLU A 57 1.37 -16.38 -6.38
C GLU A 57 0.33 -15.26 -6.34
N VAL A 58 0.67 -14.10 -6.91
CA VAL A 58 -0.29 -13.04 -7.17
C VAL A 58 -0.80 -13.16 -8.59
N VAL A 59 -2.12 -13.16 -8.73
CA VAL A 59 -2.77 -13.39 -10.02
C VAL A 59 -3.77 -12.30 -10.33
N ARG A 60 -3.77 -11.83 -11.58
CA ARG A 60 -4.77 -10.88 -12.08
C ARG A 60 -5.99 -11.64 -12.58
N PRO A 61 -7.20 -11.09 -12.49
CA PRO A 61 -8.37 -11.74 -13.06
C PRO A 61 -8.35 -11.61 -14.58
N SER A 62 -7.78 -12.61 -15.27
CA SER A 62 -7.94 -12.85 -16.70
C SER A 62 -8.33 -14.30 -16.99
N ASP A 63 -8.86 -14.58 -18.19
CA ASP A 63 -9.23 -15.96 -18.59
C ASP A 63 -8.01 -16.86 -18.85
N GLU A 64 -6.85 -16.30 -19.20
CA GLU A 64 -5.59 -17.04 -19.31
C GLU A 64 -5.05 -17.45 -17.93
N ASP A 65 -5.21 -16.56 -16.94
CA ASP A 65 -4.76 -16.79 -15.57
C ASP A 65 -5.50 -17.94 -14.88
N ARG A 66 -6.78 -18.16 -15.20
CA ARG A 66 -7.55 -19.29 -14.65
C ARG A 66 -6.99 -20.66 -15.02
N ARG A 67 -6.53 -20.84 -16.26
CA ARG A 67 -5.91 -22.10 -16.71
C ARG A 67 -4.54 -22.29 -16.06
N ARG A 68 -3.72 -21.22 -16.05
CA ARG A 68 -2.42 -21.22 -15.37
C ARG A 68 -2.53 -21.62 -13.89
N ILE A 69 -3.54 -21.13 -13.16
CA ILE A 69 -3.75 -21.50 -11.75
C ILE A 69 -4.07 -22.99 -11.58
N GLN A 70 -4.82 -23.60 -12.49
CA GLN A 70 -5.11 -25.04 -12.43
C GLN A 70 -3.84 -25.88 -12.64
N ASP A 71 -2.98 -25.47 -13.59
CA ASP A 71 -1.70 -26.10 -13.83
C ASP A 71 -0.76 -25.95 -12.61
N LEU A 72 -0.72 -24.76 -12.01
CA LEU A 72 0.04 -24.51 -10.78
C LEU A 72 -0.44 -25.39 -9.64
N ARG A 73 -1.75 -25.47 -9.38
CA ARG A 73 -2.30 -26.33 -8.32
C ARG A 73 -1.89 -27.79 -8.50
N SER A 74 -1.80 -28.25 -9.75
CA SER A 74 -1.40 -29.62 -10.08
C SER A 74 0.07 -29.91 -9.72
N LEU A 75 0.97 -28.91 -9.75
CA LEU A 75 2.38 -29.08 -9.34
C LEU A 75 2.54 -29.35 -7.84
N PHE A 76 1.60 -28.88 -7.01
CA PHE A 76 1.63 -29.05 -5.55
C PHE A 76 0.90 -30.31 -5.08
N VAL A 77 0.22 -31.03 -5.97
CA VAL A 77 -0.42 -32.30 -5.63
C VAL A 77 0.64 -33.32 -5.18
N GLY A 78 0.45 -33.86 -3.98
CA GLY A 78 1.37 -34.83 -3.38
C GLY A 78 2.57 -34.23 -2.63
N GLN A 79 2.69 -32.90 -2.57
CA GLN A 79 3.73 -32.21 -1.80
C GLN A 79 3.18 -31.84 -0.41
N SER A 80 3.22 -32.78 0.54
CA SER A 80 2.57 -32.61 1.86
C SER A 80 3.14 -31.48 2.72
N ASP A 81 4.37 -31.05 2.44
CA ASP A 81 5.04 -29.95 3.15
C ASP A 81 4.90 -28.59 2.43
N TRP A 82 4.22 -28.54 1.28
CA TRP A 82 4.03 -27.32 0.47
C TRP A 82 2.57 -26.99 0.22
N GLU A 83 2.23 -25.72 0.39
CA GLU A 83 0.92 -25.15 0.07
C GLU A 83 1.06 -24.05 -0.99
N LEU A 84 0.14 -24.02 -1.96
CA LEU A 84 0.04 -22.92 -2.93
C LEU A 84 -1.02 -21.92 -2.45
N MET A 85 -0.57 -20.71 -2.09
CA MET A 85 -1.42 -19.58 -1.77
C MET A 85 -1.56 -18.69 -3.00
N VAL A 86 -2.75 -18.64 -3.59
CA VAL A 86 -3.06 -17.77 -4.72
C VAL A 86 -3.80 -16.54 -4.20
N ILE A 87 -3.25 -15.36 -4.46
CA ILE A 87 -3.86 -14.09 -4.12
C ILE A 87 -4.33 -13.42 -5.40
N TYR A 88 -5.62 -13.15 -5.51
CA TYR A 88 -6.14 -12.41 -6.66
C TYR A 88 -5.90 -10.92 -6.42
N ALA A 89 -4.97 -10.33 -7.17
CA ALA A 89 -4.88 -8.89 -7.28
C ALA A 89 -6.14 -8.43 -8.03
N SER A 90 -7.13 -7.92 -7.29
CA SER A 90 -8.13 -7.08 -7.93
C SER A 90 -7.39 -5.98 -8.66
N PRO A 91 -7.67 -5.71 -9.95
CA PRO A 91 -7.21 -4.47 -10.54
C PRO A 91 -7.74 -3.38 -9.62
N SER A 92 -6.84 -2.67 -8.94
CA SER A 92 -7.15 -1.35 -8.44
C SER A 92 -7.62 -0.59 -9.68
N ASN A 93 -8.95 -0.39 -9.76
CA ASN A 93 -9.63 0.17 -10.92
C ASN A 93 -9.23 1.64 -11.06
N SER A 94 -8.08 1.89 -11.66
CA SER A 94 -7.80 3.07 -12.47
C SER A 94 -6.43 2.89 -13.13
N THR A 95 -6.44 2.45 -14.40
CA THR A 95 -5.37 2.76 -15.35
C THR A 95 -5.32 4.25 -15.72
N GLU A 96 -6.27 5.05 -15.20
CA GLU A 96 -6.25 6.50 -15.29
C GLU A 96 -5.15 7.04 -14.39
N GLN A 97 -4.18 7.72 -15.00
CA GLN A 97 -3.21 8.53 -14.26
C GLN A 97 -4.01 9.58 -13.48
N LEU A 98 -3.80 9.64 -12.18
CA LEU A 98 -4.40 10.68 -11.36
C LEU A 98 -3.65 11.99 -11.65
N ASP A 99 -4.40 13.06 -11.91
CA ASP A 99 -3.82 14.39 -12.06
C ASP A 99 -3.04 14.78 -10.80
N VAL A 100 -1.91 15.45 -11.00
CA VAL A 100 -1.11 16.01 -9.91
C VAL A 100 -1.77 17.30 -9.46
N ALA A 101 -2.19 17.33 -8.20
CA ALA A 101 -2.78 18.53 -7.60
C ALA A 101 -1.71 19.64 -7.47
N SER A 102 -2.09 20.87 -7.77
CA SER A 102 -1.21 22.03 -7.56
C SER A 102 -1.01 22.29 -6.06
N ARG A 103 0.07 23.02 -5.72
CA ARG A 103 0.31 23.46 -4.34
C ARG A 103 -0.88 24.23 -3.77
N GLU A 104 -1.51 25.09 -4.57
CA GLU A 104 -2.66 25.90 -4.14
C GLU A 104 -3.89 25.03 -3.82
N GLN A 105 -4.10 23.96 -4.60
CA GLN A 105 -5.16 22.99 -4.36
C GLN A 105 -4.89 22.18 -3.08
N ILE A 106 -3.64 21.78 -2.86
CA ILE A 106 -3.21 21.08 -1.64
C ILE A 106 -3.43 21.98 -0.41
N GLU A 107 -2.96 23.23 -0.44
CA GLU A 107 -3.13 24.18 0.65
C GLU A 107 -4.62 24.49 0.91
N ALA A 108 -5.45 24.57 -0.14
CA ALA A 108 -6.89 24.71 0.02
C ALA A 108 -7.53 23.51 0.70
N SER A 109 -7.08 22.29 0.35
CA SER A 109 -7.53 21.06 0.98
C SER A 109 -7.14 21.00 2.46
N ILE A 110 -5.92 21.43 2.83
CA ILE A 110 -5.49 21.52 4.24
C ILE A 110 -6.40 22.48 5.03
N ARG A 111 -6.73 23.66 4.49
CA ARG A 111 -7.67 24.60 5.14
C ARG A 111 -9.08 24.02 5.33
N GLU A 112 -9.51 23.16 4.42
CA GLU A 112 -10.80 22.47 4.55
C GLU A 112 -10.75 21.41 5.67
N VAL A 113 -9.64 20.68 5.80
CA VAL A 113 -9.41 19.77 6.95
C VAL A 113 -9.47 20.53 8.27
N GLU A 114 -8.77 21.68 8.36
CA GLU A 114 -8.79 22.56 9.54
C GLU A 114 -10.22 23.02 9.87
N SER A 115 -10.98 23.40 8.85
CA SER A 115 -12.38 23.85 9.00
C SER A 115 -13.28 22.73 9.53
N LEU A 116 -13.13 21.50 9.01
CA LEU A 116 -13.85 20.32 9.50
C LEU A 116 -13.50 20.00 10.95
N ARG A 117 -12.21 20.08 11.30
CA ARG A 117 -11.75 19.93 12.70
C ARG A 117 -12.37 21.00 13.59
N ALA A 118 -12.36 22.26 13.18
CA ALA A 118 -12.91 23.37 13.97
C ALA A 118 -14.42 23.26 14.17
N ALA A 119 -15.12 22.66 13.20
CA ALA A 119 -16.56 22.37 13.27
C ALA A 119 -16.92 21.13 14.12
N GLY A 120 -15.94 20.47 14.75
CA GLY A 120 -16.17 19.25 15.53
C GLY A 120 -16.52 18.05 14.66
N GLN A 121 -15.99 17.99 13.43
CA GLN A 121 -16.22 16.91 12.46
C GLN A 121 -14.91 16.13 12.17
N PRO A 122 -14.35 15.42 13.17
CA PRO A 122 -13.04 14.78 13.03
C PRO A 122 -13.05 13.58 12.06
N ARG A 123 -14.21 12.95 11.82
CA ARG A 123 -14.33 11.84 10.86
C ARG A 123 -14.24 12.32 9.39
N PRO A 124 -15.00 13.31 8.94
CA PRO A 124 -14.75 13.94 7.65
C PRO A 124 -13.33 14.50 7.53
N ALA A 125 -12.80 15.13 8.61
CA ALA A 125 -11.46 15.70 8.61
C ALA A 125 -10.39 14.63 8.33
N ILE A 126 -10.43 13.46 8.98
CA ILE A 126 -9.42 12.41 8.77
C ILE A 126 -9.48 11.81 7.35
N LEU A 127 -10.69 11.70 6.77
CA LEU A 127 -10.87 11.21 5.41
C LEU A 127 -10.24 12.18 4.41
N LEU A 128 -10.55 13.48 4.55
CA LEU A 128 -10.01 14.51 3.68
C LEU A 128 -8.50 14.66 3.86
N ALA A 129 -8.00 14.70 5.10
CA ALA A 129 -6.58 14.75 5.42
C ALA A 129 -5.79 13.62 4.73
N TYR A 130 -6.36 12.42 4.70
CA TYR A 130 -5.74 11.29 4.03
C TYR A 130 -5.70 11.47 2.50
N ALA A 131 -6.77 11.96 1.90
CA ALA A 131 -6.80 12.29 0.47
C ALA A 131 -5.79 13.41 0.14
N THR A 132 -5.64 14.40 1.02
CA THR A 132 -4.62 15.45 0.90
C THR A 132 -3.22 14.87 0.95
N LEU A 133 -2.93 13.92 1.85
CA LEU A 133 -1.63 13.23 1.92
C LEU A 133 -1.31 12.50 0.61
N GLU A 134 -2.28 11.79 0.03
CA GLU A 134 -2.10 11.09 -1.25
C GLU A 134 -1.80 12.09 -2.39
N ALA A 135 -2.47 13.25 -2.39
CA ALA A 135 -2.22 14.31 -3.38
C ALA A 135 -0.82 14.92 -3.22
N ILE A 136 -0.39 15.19 -1.98
CA ILE A 136 0.96 15.65 -1.65
C ILE A 136 2.01 14.63 -2.10
N GLY A 137 1.79 13.35 -1.77
CA GLY A 137 2.67 12.26 -2.20
C GLY A 137 2.85 12.29 -3.72
N ARG A 138 1.75 12.31 -4.47
CA ARG A 138 1.76 12.41 -5.94
C ARG A 138 2.51 13.63 -6.46
N ALA A 139 2.39 14.77 -5.79
CA ALA A 139 3.10 15.98 -6.19
C ALA A 139 4.62 15.93 -5.92
N LEU A 140 5.03 15.28 -4.82
CA LEU A 140 6.44 15.14 -4.45
C LEU A 140 7.16 14.02 -5.22
N LEU A 141 6.47 12.90 -5.45
CA LEU A 141 7.02 11.68 -6.03
C LEU A 141 6.11 11.13 -7.14
N PRO A 142 5.93 11.86 -8.26
CA PRO A 142 4.97 11.51 -9.31
C PRO A 142 5.27 10.17 -10.00
N ASP A 143 6.55 9.76 -10.04
CA ASP A 143 6.94 8.47 -10.60
C ASP A 143 6.67 7.30 -9.66
N GLU A 144 6.69 7.52 -8.34
CA GLU A 144 6.37 6.48 -7.34
C GLU A 144 4.86 6.32 -7.14
N PHE A 145 4.07 7.40 -7.31
CA PHE A 145 2.66 7.42 -6.93
C PHE A 145 1.70 7.72 -8.09
N ARG A 146 2.12 7.42 -9.32
CA ARG A 146 1.32 7.59 -10.53
C ARG A 146 -0.05 6.88 -10.50
N TYR A 147 -0.16 5.83 -9.67
CA TYR A 147 -1.36 5.01 -9.50
C TYR A 147 -1.83 5.05 -8.04
N PRO A 148 -3.12 4.75 -7.75
CA PRO A 148 -3.57 4.58 -6.38
C PRO A 148 -2.69 3.59 -5.62
N GLN A 149 -2.34 3.91 -4.38
CA GLN A 149 -1.44 3.10 -3.55
C GLN A 149 -2.15 2.61 -2.30
N SER A 150 -1.65 1.51 -1.74
CA SER A 150 -2.01 1.15 -0.38
C SER A 150 -1.51 2.21 0.61
N SER A 151 -2.26 2.37 1.70
CA SER A 151 -1.88 3.32 2.75
C SER A 151 -0.51 3.03 3.38
N VAL A 152 -0.14 1.76 3.45
CA VAL A 152 1.14 1.29 3.99
C VAL A 152 2.28 1.72 3.08
N ARG A 153 2.13 1.48 1.77
CA ARG A 153 3.14 1.82 0.76
C ARG A 153 3.45 3.30 0.73
N LEU A 154 2.43 4.15 0.76
CA LEU A 154 2.58 5.60 0.81
C LEU A 154 3.48 6.03 1.99
N ILE A 155 3.22 5.50 3.19
CA ILE A 155 3.97 5.85 4.40
C ILE A 155 5.43 5.37 4.32
N GLU A 156 5.65 4.14 3.85
CA GLU A 156 6.99 3.57 3.72
C GLU A 156 7.84 4.34 2.71
N VAL A 157 7.27 4.70 1.57
CA VAL A 157 7.98 5.47 0.54
C VAL A 157 8.32 6.86 1.07
N LEU A 158 7.36 7.60 1.65
CA LEU A 158 7.63 8.91 2.24
C LEU A 158 8.71 8.85 3.33
N ALA A 159 8.68 7.83 4.19
CA ALA A 159 9.70 7.65 5.24
C ALA A 159 11.08 7.29 4.67
N SER A 160 11.14 6.39 3.68
CA SER A 160 12.41 5.96 3.07
C SER A 160 13.08 7.06 2.23
N GLN A 161 12.29 7.99 1.67
CA GLN A 161 12.79 9.20 1.01
C GLN A 161 13.15 10.31 2.01
N GLY A 162 12.95 10.10 3.32
CA GLY A 162 13.23 11.08 4.36
C GLY A 162 12.29 12.29 4.36
N LEU A 163 11.13 12.19 3.70
CA LEU A 163 10.13 13.26 3.63
C LEU A 163 9.31 13.37 4.92
N ILE A 164 9.17 12.27 5.65
CA ILE A 164 8.58 12.24 6.99
C ILE A 164 9.53 11.58 7.99
N THR A 165 9.52 12.08 9.22
CA THR A 165 10.27 11.54 10.35
C THR A 165 9.63 10.25 10.89
N PRO A 166 10.35 9.45 11.69
CA PRO A 166 9.77 8.27 12.34
C PRO A 166 8.55 8.59 13.22
N HIS A 167 8.52 9.78 13.82
CA HIS A 167 7.40 10.25 14.63
C HIS A 167 6.18 10.55 13.76
N GLU A 168 6.35 11.31 12.70
CA GLU A 168 5.27 11.65 11.75
C GLU A 168 4.73 10.39 11.07
N ALA A 169 5.60 9.44 10.70
CA ALA A 169 5.16 8.15 10.16
C ALA A 169 4.28 7.36 11.13
N LYS A 170 4.46 7.51 12.46
CA LYS A 170 3.57 6.91 13.46
C LYS A 170 2.20 7.58 13.45
N ILE A 171 2.15 8.91 13.39
CA ILE A 171 0.92 9.71 13.29
C ILE A 171 0.13 9.30 12.05
N VAL A 172 0.78 9.22 10.89
CA VAL A 172 0.12 8.85 9.63
C VAL A 172 -0.38 7.40 9.65
N ARG A 173 0.35 6.46 10.27
CA ARG A 173 -0.13 5.07 10.44
C ARG A 173 -1.39 5.02 11.31
N GLU A 174 -1.42 5.80 12.39
CA GLU A 174 -2.59 5.88 13.25
C GLU A 174 -3.79 6.50 12.54
N ALA A 175 -3.58 7.61 11.82
CA ALA A 175 -4.59 8.24 10.97
C ALA A 175 -5.12 7.29 9.89
N SER A 176 -4.26 6.50 9.24
CA SER A 176 -4.66 5.49 8.25
C SER A 176 -5.57 4.42 8.84
N ARG A 177 -5.25 3.92 10.04
CA ARG A 177 -6.10 2.96 10.75
C ARG A 177 -7.50 3.53 11.02
N VAL A 178 -7.56 4.77 11.51
CA VAL A 178 -8.83 5.46 11.77
C VAL A 178 -9.61 5.70 10.46
N ARG A 179 -8.93 6.15 9.40
CA ARG A 179 -9.53 6.34 8.07
C ARG A 179 -10.16 5.06 7.54
N ASN A 180 -9.48 3.93 7.66
CA ASN A 180 -10.00 2.63 7.19
C ASN A 180 -11.24 2.21 7.99
N ALA A 181 -11.22 2.37 9.31
CA ALA A 181 -12.39 2.10 10.16
C ALA A 181 -13.59 2.97 9.71
N VAL A 182 -13.40 4.29 9.58
CA VAL A 182 -14.46 5.22 9.14
C VAL A 182 -14.98 4.87 7.74
N ALA A 183 -14.09 4.56 6.79
CA ALA A 183 -14.47 4.19 5.42
C ALA A 183 -15.28 2.89 5.36
N HIS A 184 -15.03 1.95 6.26
CA HIS A 184 -15.78 0.70 6.40
C HIS A 184 -17.03 0.82 7.29
N GLY A 185 -17.37 2.03 7.75
CA GLY A 185 -18.58 2.29 8.52
C GLY A 185 -18.42 2.12 10.04
N GLU A 186 -17.20 1.94 10.54
CA GLU A 186 -16.92 1.95 11.97
C GLU A 186 -16.79 3.39 12.49
N PHE A 187 -17.91 3.93 12.96
CA PHE A 187 -17.99 5.32 13.44
C PHE A 187 -17.57 5.48 14.91
N GLY A 188 -16.45 4.87 15.30
CA GLY A 188 -15.84 5.11 16.61
C GLY A 188 -15.47 6.58 16.85
N PRO A 189 -15.15 6.97 18.10
CA PRO A 189 -14.59 8.29 18.37
C PRO A 189 -13.24 8.46 17.65
N VAL A 190 -13.02 9.66 17.11
CA VAL A 190 -11.74 10.08 16.54
C VAL A 190 -11.15 11.12 17.49
N ASP A 191 -9.87 10.97 17.83
CA ASP A 191 -9.16 11.90 18.70
C ASP A 191 -8.83 13.18 17.92
N ASP A 192 -9.27 14.33 18.42
CA ASP A 192 -8.98 15.63 17.80
C ASP A 192 -7.47 15.90 17.75
N SER A 193 -6.70 15.43 18.73
CA SER A 193 -5.24 15.61 18.75
C SER A 193 -4.53 14.83 17.64
N LEU A 194 -5.11 13.70 17.20
CA LEU A 194 -4.62 12.97 16.03
C LEU A 194 -4.86 13.76 14.74
N VAL A 195 -6.02 14.42 14.61
CA VAL A 195 -6.33 15.27 13.46
C VAL A 195 -5.40 16.47 13.43
N ASP A 196 -5.21 17.14 14.57
CA ASP A 196 -4.30 18.30 14.70
C ASP A 196 -2.87 17.91 14.33
N SER A 197 -2.36 16.81 14.89
CA SER A 197 -1.02 16.30 14.57
C SER A 197 -0.89 15.92 13.08
N PHE A 198 -1.95 15.39 12.47
CA PHE A 198 -1.90 15.01 11.05
C PHE A 198 -1.92 16.26 10.14
N ILE A 199 -2.65 17.32 10.51
CA ILE A 199 -2.62 18.61 9.81
C ILE A 199 -1.20 19.18 9.80
N GLU A 200 -0.48 19.13 10.94
CA GLU A 200 0.92 19.58 11.01
C GLU A 200 1.82 18.84 10.01
N VAL A 201 1.69 17.51 9.92
CA VAL A 201 2.41 16.70 8.93
C VAL A 201 2.09 17.13 7.50
N LEU A 202 0.82 17.36 7.19
CA LEU A 202 0.39 17.80 5.85
C LEU A 202 0.98 19.17 5.52
N ALA A 203 0.99 20.11 6.47
CA ALA A 203 1.54 21.44 6.28
C ALA A 203 3.04 21.37 5.98
N THR A 204 3.81 20.60 6.77
CA THR A 204 5.25 20.40 6.54
C THR A 204 5.54 19.79 5.17
N LEU A 205 4.77 18.78 4.75
CA LEU A 205 4.97 18.19 3.42
C LEU A 205 4.54 19.12 2.28
N ALA A 206 3.48 19.90 2.46
CA ALA A 206 3.01 20.86 1.47
C ALA A 206 4.08 21.94 1.18
N GLU A 207 4.87 22.33 2.18
CA GLU A 207 6.02 23.23 2.01
C GLU A 207 7.11 22.68 1.07
N MET A 208 7.17 21.35 0.87
CA MET A 208 8.13 20.71 -0.03
C MET A 208 7.62 20.62 -1.47
N VAL A 209 6.33 20.82 -1.71
CA VAL A 209 5.73 20.69 -3.06
C VAL A 209 6.22 21.86 -3.93
N PRO A 210 6.78 21.62 -5.12
CA PRO A 210 7.24 22.71 -5.99
C PRO A 210 6.10 23.68 -6.31
N ALA A 211 6.38 24.99 -6.25
CA ALA A 211 5.47 25.98 -6.80
C ALA A 211 5.30 25.73 -8.30
N PRO A 212 4.13 26.05 -8.90
CA PRO A 212 3.95 25.91 -10.33
C PRO A 212 5.06 26.68 -11.04
N SER A 213 5.86 25.97 -11.83
CA SER A 213 6.82 26.60 -12.73
C SER A 213 6.02 27.44 -13.71
N LEU A 214 6.10 28.77 -13.60
CA LEU A 214 5.68 29.68 -14.66
C LEU A 214 6.50 29.33 -15.91
N SER A 215 5.96 28.50 -16.79
CA SER A 215 6.52 28.35 -18.13
C SER A 215 6.30 29.67 -18.90
N PRO A 216 7.33 30.18 -19.59
CA PRO A 216 7.25 31.41 -20.38
C PRO A 216 6.35 31.28 -21.61
#